data_AF-A0A7V9LKM3-F1
#
_entry.id   AF-A0A7V9LKM3-F1
#
_cell.length_a   1.000
_cell.length_b   1.000
_cell.length_c   1.000
_cell.angle_alpha   90.00
_cell.angle_beta   90.00
_cell.angle_gamma   90.00
#
_symmetry.space_group_name_H-M   'P 1'
#
loop_
_entity.id
_entity.type
_entity.pdbx_description
1 polymer ?
#
loop_
_entity_poly.entity_id
_entity_poly.type
_entity_poly.pdbx_seq_one_letter_code
_entity_poly.pdbx_strand_id
1 'polypeptide(L)' 'MKIDNDTLVSINVSLHDAQGTLLEKSDVPLTYLHGHG' A
#
# COMPACT_ATOMS: atom_id res chain seq x y z
N MET A 1 10.70 -6.42 -11.89
CA MET A 1 10.32 -5.01 -12.14
C MET A 1 10.34 -4.30 -10.80
N LYS A 2 10.97 -3.12 -10.71
CA LYS A 2 10.91 -2.26 -9.51
C LYS A 2 9.92 -1.13 -9.79
N ILE A 3 9.29 -0.60 -8.75
CA ILE A 3 8.42 0.57 -8.87
C ILE A 3 9.34 1.80 -8.82
N ASP A 4 9.30 2.62 -9.85
CA ASP A 4 10.04 3.87 -9.92
C ASP A 4 9.13 5.06 -9.55
N ASN A 5 9.73 6.24 -9.33
CA ASN A 5 8.96 7.48 -9.15
C ASN A 5 8.02 7.74 -10.34
N ASP A 6 6.93 8.46 -10.08
CA ASP A 6 5.91 8.80 -11.09
C ASP A 6 5.12 7.59 -11.62
N THR A 7 5.27 6.43 -11.00
CA THR A 7 4.54 5.22 -11.38
C THR A 7 3.21 5.15 -10.64
N LEU A 8 2.10 4.97 -11.37
CA LEU A 8 0.81 4.66 -10.77
C LEU A 8 0.80 3.20 -10.31
N VAL A 9 0.53 2.99 -9.03
CA VAL A 9 0.60 1.68 -8.38
C VAL A 9 -0.73 1.34 -7.74
N SER A 10 -1.14 0.08 -7.88
CA SER A 10 -2.30 -0.47 -7.16
C SER A 10 -1.83 -1.67 -6.32
N ILE A 11 -2.06 -1.62 -5.00
CA ILE A 11 -1.63 -2.66 -4.05
C ILE A 11 -2.75 -3.09 -3.11
N ASN A 12 -2.75 -4.37 -2.76
CA ASN A 12 -3.51 -4.87 -1.62
C ASN A 12 -2.70 -4.64 -0.34
N VAL A 13 -3.29 -3.98 0.64
CA VAL A 13 -2.60 -3.54 1.87
C VAL A 13 -3.35 -4.02 3.10
N SER A 14 -2.58 -4.43 4.11
CA SER A 14 -3.06 -4.76 5.45
C SER A 14 -2.14 -4.12 6.48
N LEU A 15 -2.68 -3.26 7.33
CA LEU A 15 -2.00 -2.60 8.42
C LEU A 15 -2.06 -3.47 9.67
N HIS A 16 -0.89 -3.74 10.25
CA HIS A 16 -0.76 -4.44 11.52
C HIS A 16 -0.03 -3.56 12.54
N ASP A 17 -0.32 -3.75 13.82
CA ASP A 17 0.46 -3.13 14.90
C ASP A 17 1.86 -3.78 15.05
N ALA A 18 2.68 -3.25 15.97
CA ALA A 18 4.02 -3.76 16.21
C ALA A 18 4.06 -5.20 16.78
N GLN A 19 2.93 -5.70 17.29
CA GLN A 19 2.75 -7.05 17.82
C GLN A 19 2.19 -8.00 16.76
N GLY A 20 1.88 -7.50 15.56
CA GLY A 20 1.32 -8.28 14.46
C GLY A 20 -0.20 -8.41 14.48
N THR A 21 -0.91 -7.65 15.32
CA THR A 21 -2.38 -7.60 15.31
C THR A 21 -2.86 -6.82 14.10
N LEU A 22 -3.79 -7.38 13.32
CA LEU A 22 -4.41 -6.67 12.20
C LEU A 22 -5.24 -5.49 12.73
N LEU A 23 -4.91 -4.28 12.28
CA LEU A 23 -5.65 -3.07 12.59
C LEU A 23 -6.65 -2.75 11.48
N GLU A 24 -6.18 -2.80 10.23
CA GLU A 24 -6.98 -2.43 9.08
C GLU A 24 -6.56 -3.26 7.86
N LYS A 25 -7.52 -3.62 7.02
CA LYS A 25 -7.28 -4.27 5.73
C LYS A 25 -8.19 -3.64 4.70
N SER A 26 -7.62 -3.25 3.56
CA SER A 26 -8.42 -2.73 2.46
C SER A 26 -9.05 -3.89 1.68
N ASP A 27 -10.37 -3.84 1.50
CA ASP A 27 -11.11 -4.80 0.68
C ASP A 27 -10.95 -4.54 -0.83
N VAL A 28 -10.56 -3.31 -1.18
CA VAL A 28 -10.23 -2.89 -2.55
C VAL A 28 -8.76 -2.47 -2.64
N PRO A 29 -8.08 -2.69 -3.78
CA PRO A 29 -6.70 -2.28 -3.95
C PRO A 29 -6.51 -0.77 -3.78
N LEU A 30 -5.57 -0.37 -2.93
CA LEU A 30 -5.16 1.02 -2.77
C LEU A 30 -4.36 1.45 -3.99
N THR A 31 -4.86 2.46 -4.69
CA THR A 31 -4.17 3.03 -5.86
C THR A 31 -3.59 4.39 -5.53
N TYR A 32 -2.29 4.56 -5.78
CA TYR A 32 -1.57 5.80 -5.47
C TYR A 32 -0.44 6.08 -6.47
N LEU A 33 0.01 7.34 -6.55
CA LEU A 33 1.16 7.74 -7.34
C LEU A 33 2.45 7.62 -6.50
N HIS A 34 3.34 6.72 -6.89
CA HIS A 34 4.57 6.48 -6.14
C HIS A 34 5.55 7.65 -6.27
N GLY A 35 6.13 8.07 -5.14
CA GLY A 35 7.09 9.18 -5.07
C GLY A 35 6.46 10.58 -4.92
N HIS A 36 5.14 10.69 -4.75
CA HIS A 36 4.40 11.97 -4.63
C HIS A 36 3.58 12.04 -3.34
N GLY A 37 4.25 11.99 -2.19
CA GLY A 37 3.64 12.07 -0.86
C GLY A 37 4.33 13.07 0.05
#